data_AF-A0A2U9IKK7-F1
#
_entry.id   AF-A0A2U9IKK7-F1
#
_cell.length_a   1.000
_cell.length_b   1.000
_cell.length_c   1.000
_cell.angle_alpha   90.00
_cell.angle_beta   90.00
_cell.angle_gamma   90.00
#
_symmetry.space_group_name_H-M   'P 1'
#
loop_
_entity.id
_entity.type
_entity.pdbx_description
1 polymer ?
#
loop_
_entity_poly.entity_id
_entity_poly.type
_entity_poly.pdbx_seq_one_letter_code
_entity_poly.pdbx_strand_id
1 'polypeptide(L)'
;MENFREIIIDSILSKKIDNFNDIQEQGIKKRNTCVYYDGNFCQIFFEEKIVSIWTTKGKIKPHPVLCYLCPYFSIRYNDSISKSSLLDIYLYYVKMKDSIEREIEYIESKMNNIMYAYSSIKRRKEELITLLNDINDKLKLTLELIKLSQQI
;
A
#
# COMPACT_ATOMS: atom_id res chain seq x y z
N MET A 1 -0.21 -12.28 -24.89
CA MET A 1 1.09 -12.19 -24.18
C MET A 1 0.98 -11.48 -22.84
N GLU A 2 0.17 -10.41 -22.69
CA GLU A 2 0.01 -9.67 -21.41
C GLU A 2 -0.52 -10.52 -20.25
N ASN A 3 -1.56 -11.33 -20.48
CA ASN A 3 -2.09 -12.25 -19.45
C ASN A 3 -1.03 -13.24 -18.94
N PHE A 4 -0.07 -13.66 -19.76
CA PHE A 4 0.93 -14.65 -19.35
C PHE A 4 1.96 -14.07 -18.37
N ARG A 5 2.34 -12.79 -18.55
CA ARG A 5 3.24 -12.08 -17.63
C ARG A 5 2.57 -11.79 -16.30
N GLU A 6 1.30 -11.39 -16.33
CA GLU A 6 0.47 -11.20 -15.13
C GLU A 6 0.36 -12.50 -14.33
N ILE A 7 0.07 -13.63 -15.00
CA ILE A 7 0.03 -14.96 -14.36
C ILE A 7 1.37 -15.37 -13.73
N ILE A 8 2.50 -15.08 -14.36
CA ILE A 8 3.82 -15.39 -13.79
C ILE A 8 4.06 -14.57 -12.52
N ILE A 9 3.74 -13.28 -12.55
CA ILE A 9 3.87 -12.40 -11.38
C ILE A 9 2.95 -12.88 -10.26
N ASP A 10 1.69 -13.18 -10.56
CA ASP A 10 0.75 -13.73 -9.58
C ASP A 10 1.25 -15.05 -8.98
N SER A 11 1.85 -15.93 -9.79
CA SER A 11 2.43 -17.19 -9.33
C SER A 11 3.65 -16.99 -8.42
N ILE A 12 4.49 -15.99 -8.68
CA ILE A 12 5.64 -15.65 -7.84
C ILE A 12 5.18 -14.98 -6.54
N LEU A 13 4.25 -14.04 -6.63
CA LEU A 13 3.75 -13.27 -5.51
C LEU A 13 2.90 -14.12 -4.55
N SER A 14 2.04 -15.00 -5.07
CA SER A 14 1.23 -15.91 -4.25
C SER A 14 2.06 -16.89 -3.42
N LYS A 15 3.29 -17.19 -3.82
CA LYS A 15 4.23 -18.01 -3.04
C LYS A 15 4.94 -17.22 -1.93
N LYS A 16 4.97 -15.89 -2.04
CA LYS A 16 5.72 -15.01 -1.14
C LYS A 16 4.83 -14.22 -0.18
N ILE A 17 3.53 -14.15 -0.45
CA ILE A 17 2.58 -13.30 0.25
C ILE A 17 1.44 -14.16 0.78
N ASP A 18 1.30 -14.18 2.10
CA ASP A 18 0.15 -14.79 2.76
C ASP A 18 -1.12 -14.01 2.41
N ASN A 19 -2.25 -14.70 2.24
CA ASN A 19 -3.54 -14.11 1.87
C ASN A 19 -3.53 -13.32 0.55
N PHE A 20 -2.75 -13.78 -0.44
CA PHE A 20 -2.62 -13.15 -1.75
C PHE A 20 -3.96 -12.83 -2.45
N ASN A 21 -4.94 -13.74 -2.35
CA ASN A 21 -6.26 -13.56 -2.96
C ASN A 21 -7.01 -12.36 -2.35
N ASP A 22 -6.95 -12.20 -1.03
CA ASP A 22 -7.61 -11.09 -0.34
C ASP A 22 -6.95 -9.75 -0.73
N ILE A 23 -5.62 -9.75 -0.85
CA ILE A 23 -4.84 -8.58 -1.31
C ILE A 23 -5.23 -8.22 -2.74
N GLN A 24 -5.36 -9.21 -3.63
CA GLN A 24 -5.83 -8.96 -5.00
C GLN A 24 -7.24 -8.36 -4.99
N GLU A 25 -8.18 -8.93 -4.23
CA GLU A 25 -9.56 -8.45 -4.19
C GLU A 25 -9.65 -7.01 -3.67
N GLN A 26 -8.96 -6.71 -2.57
CA GLN A 26 -8.89 -5.35 -2.03
C GLN A 26 -8.21 -4.39 -3.01
N GLY A 27 -7.16 -4.84 -3.68
CA GLY A 27 -6.47 -4.12 -4.74
C GLY A 27 -7.39 -3.75 -5.90
N ILE A 28 -8.23 -4.69 -6.36
CA ILE A 28 -9.24 -4.46 -7.41
C ILE A 28 -10.26 -3.43 -6.95
N LYS A 29 -10.81 -3.58 -5.74
CA LYS A 29 -11.77 -2.62 -5.16
C LYS A 29 -11.17 -1.21 -5.14
N LYS A 30 -9.94 -1.08 -4.66
CA LYS A 30 -9.22 0.20 -4.55
C LYS A 30 -8.85 0.80 -5.91
N ARG A 31 -8.50 -0.03 -6.89
CA ARG A 31 -8.29 0.41 -8.28
C ARG A 31 -9.55 1.04 -8.86
N ASN A 32 -10.68 0.36 -8.70
CA ASN A 32 -11.95 0.78 -9.30
C ASN A 32 -12.52 2.05 -8.66
N THR A 33 -12.07 2.43 -7.47
CA THR A 33 -12.45 3.69 -6.79
C THR A 33 -11.38 4.77 -6.89
N CYS A 34 -10.24 4.48 -7.52
CA CYS A 34 -9.11 5.40 -7.61
C CYS A 34 -9.38 6.53 -8.61
N VAL A 35 -9.17 7.77 -8.20
CA VAL A 35 -9.36 8.96 -9.06
C VAL A 35 -8.33 9.06 -10.20
N TYR A 36 -7.19 8.38 -10.05
CA TYR A 36 -6.13 8.33 -11.06
C TYR A 36 -6.26 7.13 -12.02
N TYR A 37 -7.32 6.33 -11.91
CA TYR A 37 -7.60 5.19 -12.79
C TYR A 37 -8.71 5.54 -13.78
N ASP A 38 -8.41 5.51 -15.08
CA ASP A 38 -9.36 5.90 -16.14
C ASP A 38 -10.27 4.76 -16.62
N GLY A 39 -10.26 3.61 -15.92
CA GLY A 39 -10.94 2.39 -16.32
C GLY A 39 -10.04 1.38 -17.03
N ASN A 40 -8.90 1.80 -17.57
CA ASN A 40 -7.92 0.92 -18.23
C ASN A 40 -6.49 1.12 -17.70
N PHE A 41 -6.09 2.37 -17.44
CA PHE A 41 -4.73 2.75 -17.11
C PHE A 41 -4.67 3.64 -15.87
N CYS A 42 -3.54 3.57 -15.17
CA CYS A 42 -3.17 4.48 -14.10
C CYS A 42 -2.49 5.72 -14.71
N GLN A 43 -2.87 6.90 -14.22
CA GLN A 43 -2.27 8.18 -14.60
C GLN A 43 -1.00 8.51 -13.81
N ILE A 44 -0.76 7.83 -12.68
CA ILE A 44 0.50 7.96 -11.92
C ILE A 44 1.57 7.14 -12.62
N PHE A 45 2.65 7.78 -13.04
CA PHE A 45 3.81 7.11 -13.59
C PHE A 45 4.67 6.48 -12.49
N PHE A 46 5.16 5.26 -12.72
CA PHE A 46 6.06 4.54 -11.81
C PHE A 46 7.41 4.30 -12.47
N GLU A 47 8.49 4.54 -11.73
CA GLU A 47 9.86 4.46 -12.27
C GLU A 47 10.38 3.02 -12.39
N GLU A 48 9.87 2.08 -11.57
CA GLU A 48 10.41 0.72 -11.52
C GLU A 48 10.02 -0.17 -12.70
N LYS A 49 10.99 -0.96 -13.18
CA LYS A 49 10.81 -1.95 -14.23
C LYS A 49 9.78 -3.04 -13.89
N ILE A 50 9.60 -3.41 -12.63
CA ILE A 50 8.57 -4.40 -12.27
C ILE A 50 7.16 -3.86 -12.51
N VAL A 51 6.97 -2.55 -12.32
CA VAL A 51 5.75 -1.83 -12.70
C VAL A 51 5.66 -1.67 -14.23
N SER A 52 6.81 -1.66 -14.92
CA SER A 52 6.86 -1.71 -16.38
C SER A 52 6.41 -3.06 -16.98
N ILE A 53 6.47 -4.17 -16.24
CA ILE A 53 5.83 -5.44 -16.69
C ILE A 53 4.31 -5.26 -16.78
N TRP A 54 3.77 -4.35 -15.97
CA TRP A 54 2.39 -3.92 -15.98
C TRP A 54 2.14 -2.73 -16.93
N THR A 55 3.12 -2.33 -17.75
CA THR A 55 2.90 -1.32 -18.78
C THR A 55 2.49 -1.93 -20.11
N THR A 56 1.42 -1.39 -20.68
CA THR A 56 0.96 -1.68 -22.03
C THR A 56 1.10 -0.40 -22.85
N LYS A 57 1.91 -0.44 -23.91
CA LYS A 57 2.11 0.70 -24.84
C LYS A 57 2.52 2.02 -24.15
N GLY A 58 3.37 1.94 -23.12
CA GLY A 58 3.86 3.11 -22.38
C GLY A 58 2.89 3.69 -21.35
N LYS A 59 1.73 3.04 -21.12
CA LYS A 59 0.78 3.36 -20.05
C LYS A 59 0.73 2.22 -19.03
N ILE A 60 0.56 2.54 -17.75
CA ILE A 60 0.53 1.53 -16.68
C ILE A 60 -0.87 0.96 -16.59
N LYS A 61 -1.02 -0.35 -16.77
CA LYS A 61 -2.20 -1.13 -16.39
C LYS A 61 -1.97 -1.63 -14.96
N PRO A 62 -2.47 -0.94 -13.92
CA PRO A 62 -1.98 -1.16 -12.57
C PRO A 62 -2.43 -2.53 -12.06
N HIS A 63 -1.46 -3.30 -11.57
CA HIS A 63 -1.72 -4.60 -10.95
C HIS A 63 -2.49 -4.42 -9.64
N PRO A 64 -3.42 -5.34 -9.29
CA PRO A 64 -4.17 -5.24 -8.04
C PRO A 64 -3.30 -5.07 -6.79
N VAL A 65 -2.18 -5.81 -6.71
CA VAL A 65 -1.22 -5.69 -5.59
C VAL A 65 -0.64 -4.28 -5.46
N LEU A 66 -0.32 -3.64 -6.59
CA LEU A 66 0.16 -2.25 -6.57
C LEU A 66 -0.95 -1.29 -6.10
N CYS A 67 -2.18 -1.51 -6.54
CA CYS A 67 -3.34 -0.70 -6.12
C CYS A 67 -3.61 -0.84 -4.63
N TYR A 68 -3.49 -2.06 -4.09
CA TYR A 68 -3.60 -2.34 -2.66
C TYR A 68 -2.60 -1.50 -1.85
N LEU A 69 -1.33 -1.48 -2.29
CA LEU A 69 -0.26 -0.71 -1.65
C LEU A 69 -0.37 0.81 -1.87
N CYS A 70 -0.87 1.27 -3.01
CA CYS A 70 -0.81 2.67 -3.41
C CYS A 70 -1.51 3.60 -2.39
N PRO A 71 -0.82 4.58 -1.79
CA PRO A 71 -1.43 5.50 -0.84
C PRO A 71 -2.24 6.62 -1.51
N TYR A 72 -2.08 6.80 -2.83
CA TYR A 72 -2.58 7.97 -3.57
C TYR A 72 -4.02 7.82 -4.11
N PHE A 73 -4.71 6.72 -3.80
CA PHE A 73 -6.00 6.37 -4.41
C PHE A 73 -7.13 7.41 -4.23
N SER A 74 -7.03 8.27 -3.20
CA SER A 74 -8.01 9.31 -2.86
C SER A 74 -7.42 10.72 -2.82
N ILE A 75 -6.18 10.91 -3.25
CA ILE A 75 -5.58 12.25 -3.31
C ILE A 75 -6.27 13.03 -4.43
N ARG A 76 -6.70 14.27 -4.14
CA ARG A 76 -7.42 15.08 -5.12
C ARG A 76 -6.52 15.31 -6.33
N TYR A 77 -7.10 15.18 -7.53
CA TYR A 77 -6.44 15.34 -8.84
C TYR A 77 -5.57 16.61 -8.99
N ASN A 78 -5.78 17.63 -8.15
CA ASN A 78 -5.02 18.88 -8.14
C ASN A 78 -3.67 18.82 -7.42
N ASP A 79 -3.38 17.75 -6.66
CA ASP A 79 -2.03 17.51 -6.13
C ASP A 79 -1.20 16.84 -7.23
N SER A 80 -0.12 17.49 -7.61
CA SER A 80 0.76 17.25 -8.76
C SER A 80 1.57 15.94 -8.70
N ILE A 81 0.99 14.84 -8.24
CA ILE A 81 1.66 13.53 -8.20
C ILE A 81 1.56 12.89 -9.59
N SER A 82 2.42 13.32 -10.49
CA SER A 82 2.57 12.73 -11.82
C SER A 82 3.50 11.51 -11.83
N LYS A 83 4.31 11.35 -10.78
CA LYS A 83 5.34 10.30 -10.66
C LYS A 83 5.40 9.78 -9.23
N SER A 84 5.65 8.48 -9.09
CA SER A 84 5.94 7.82 -7.82
C SER A 84 6.89 6.65 -8.06
N SER A 85 7.48 6.14 -7.00
CA SER A 85 8.25 4.90 -6.98
C SER A 85 7.71 3.96 -5.88
N LEU A 86 8.07 2.68 -5.94
CA LEU A 86 7.91 1.73 -4.83
C LEU A 86 8.67 2.21 -3.59
N LEU A 87 9.80 2.90 -3.77
CA LEU A 87 10.53 3.53 -2.66
C LEU A 87 9.71 4.66 -2.02
N ASP A 88 9.02 5.47 -2.80
CA ASP A 88 8.14 6.53 -2.27
C ASP A 88 6.99 5.92 -1.45
N ILE A 89 6.37 4.85 -1.97
CA ILE A 89 5.34 4.09 -1.24
C ILE A 89 5.90 3.55 0.07
N TYR A 90 7.11 2.97 0.04
CA TYR A 90 7.77 2.47 1.25
C TYR A 90 8.01 3.59 2.27
N LEU A 91 8.60 4.71 1.85
CA LEU A 91 8.87 5.86 2.71
C LEU A 91 7.59 6.49 3.27
N TYR A 92 6.51 6.50 2.50
CA TYR A 92 5.19 6.93 2.98
C TYR A 92 4.74 6.08 4.18
N TYR A 93 4.80 4.76 4.06
CA TYR A 93 4.38 3.86 5.13
C TYR A 93 5.33 3.88 6.34
N VAL A 94 6.65 4.09 6.14
CA VAL A 94 7.59 4.31 7.25
C VAL A 94 7.21 5.55 8.05
N LYS A 95 6.97 6.68 7.38
CA LYS A 95 6.55 7.92 8.08
C LYS A 95 5.22 7.74 8.82
N MET A 96 4.28 7.02 8.22
CA MET A 96 2.99 6.73 8.84
C MET A 96 3.14 5.83 10.07
N LYS A 97 3.99 4.80 9.99
CA LYS A 97 4.36 3.94 11.10
C LYS A 97 4.92 4.74 12.27
N ASP A 98 5.94 5.57 12.03
CA ASP A 98 6.57 6.39 13.07
C ASP A 98 5.59 7.36 13.74
N SER A 99 4.59 7.85 12.98
CA SER A 99 3.53 8.71 13.54
C SER A 99 2.60 7.94 14.46
N ILE A 100 2.21 6.72 14.09
CA ILE A 100 1.28 5.89 14.86
C ILE A 100 1.95 5.35 16.11
N GLU A 101 3.20 4.92 16.03
CA GLU A 101 3.96 4.46 17.20
C GLU A 101 4.07 5.58 18.25
N ARG A 102 4.39 6.81 17.83
CA ARG A 102 4.38 7.97 18.73
C ARG A 102 3.00 8.29 19.33
N GLU A 103 1.92 8.11 18.58
CA GLU A 103 0.56 8.31 19.10
C GLU A 103 0.20 7.24 20.14
N ILE A 104 0.61 5.98 19.92
CA ILE A 104 0.42 4.88 20.87
C ILE A 104 1.20 5.17 22.16
N GLU A 105 2.47 5.54 22.07
CA GLU A 105 3.30 5.90 23.24
C GLU A 105 2.68 7.07 24.03
N TYR A 106 2.18 8.08 23.32
CA TYR A 106 1.47 9.20 23.94
C TYR A 106 0.22 8.72 24.68
N ILE A 107 -0.59 7.87 24.05
CA ILE A 107 -1.80 7.30 24.66
C ILE A 107 -1.44 6.49 25.92
N GLU A 108 -0.43 5.63 25.85
CA GLU A 108 0.02 4.83 26.99
C GLU A 108 0.48 5.71 28.15
N SER A 109 1.22 6.79 27.86
CA SER A 109 1.62 7.77 28.88
C SER A 109 0.42 8.45 29.56
N LYS A 110 -0.69 8.66 28.83
CA LYS A 110 -1.92 9.26 29.38
C LYS A 110 -2.77 8.26 30.14
N MET A 111 -2.82 7.00 29.72
CA MET A 111 -3.53 5.92 30.43
C MET A 111 -2.98 5.71 31.84
N ASN A 112 -1.67 5.85 32.02
CA ASN A 112 -1.03 5.77 33.34
C ASN A 112 -1.46 6.90 34.30
N ASN A 113 -2.06 7.99 33.78
CA ASN A 113 -2.38 9.21 34.54
C ASN A 113 -3.88 9.45 34.77
N ILE A 114 -4.80 8.72 34.11
CA ILE A 114 -6.25 9.03 34.13
C ILE A 114 -7.09 7.77 34.34
N MET A 115 -7.75 7.65 35.50
CA MET A 115 -8.62 6.50 35.84
C MET A 115 -9.98 6.47 35.09
N TYR A 116 -10.51 7.62 34.65
CA TYR A 116 -11.92 7.74 34.21
C TYR A 116 -12.14 7.85 32.68
N ALA A 117 -11.08 7.99 31.87
CA ALA A 117 -11.17 8.04 30.39
C ALA A 117 -10.76 6.71 29.71
N TYR A 118 -10.73 5.63 30.47
CA TYR A 118 -10.02 4.39 30.09
C TYR A 118 -10.61 3.70 28.86
N SER A 119 -11.94 3.74 28.65
CA SER A 119 -12.60 2.97 27.59
C SER A 119 -12.37 3.54 26.18
N SER A 120 -12.53 4.86 25.99
CA SER A 120 -12.32 5.52 24.70
C SER A 120 -10.85 5.53 24.29
N ILE A 121 -9.96 5.78 25.26
CA ILE A 121 -8.51 5.77 25.04
C ILE A 121 -8.02 4.35 24.70
N LYS A 122 -8.50 3.33 25.42
CA LYS A 122 -8.19 1.93 25.12
C LYS A 122 -8.66 1.53 23.72
N ARG A 123 -9.90 1.88 23.35
CA ARG A 123 -10.41 1.62 22.00
C ARG A 123 -9.56 2.29 20.92
N ARG A 124 -9.20 3.57 21.10
CA ARG A 124 -8.33 4.28 20.16
C ARG A 124 -6.97 3.60 20.03
N LYS A 125 -6.38 3.13 21.13
CA LYS A 125 -5.13 2.34 21.10
C LYS A 125 -5.29 1.06 20.27
N GLU A 126 -6.37 0.31 20.45
CA GLU A 126 -6.64 -0.92 19.69
C GLU A 126 -6.82 -0.63 18.19
N GLU A 127 -7.49 0.47 17.84
CA GLU A 127 -7.62 0.94 16.44
C GLU A 127 -6.25 1.28 15.84
N LEU A 128 -5.38 1.97 16.58
CA LEU A 128 -4.02 2.29 16.15
C LEU A 128 -3.14 1.05 16.00
N ILE A 129 -3.23 0.08 16.90
CA ILE A 129 -2.50 -1.20 16.80
C ILE A 129 -2.95 -1.97 15.55
N THR A 130 -4.24 -2.00 15.27
CA THR A 130 -4.78 -2.65 14.06
C THR A 130 -4.24 -1.98 12.79
N LEU A 131 -4.23 -0.64 12.77
CA LEU A 131 -3.66 0.13 11.67
C LEU A 131 -2.15 -0.08 11.53
N LEU A 132 -1.42 -0.19 12.64
CA LEU A 132 0.02 -0.45 12.65
C LEU A 132 0.34 -1.82 12.05
N ASN A 133 -0.45 -2.84 12.34
CA ASN A 133 -0.30 -4.17 11.75
C ASN A 133 -0.48 -4.14 10.23
N ASP A 134 -1.55 -3.48 9.75
CA ASP A 134 -1.81 -3.28 8.32
C ASP A 134 -0.64 -2.54 7.62
N ILE A 135 -0.10 -1.49 8.25
CA ILE A 135 1.06 -0.77 7.73
C ILE A 135 2.31 -1.65 7.67
N ASN A 136 2.57 -2.45 8.71
CA ASN A 136 3.71 -3.36 8.73
C ASN A 136 3.61 -4.40 7.60
N ASP A 137 2.42 -4.91 7.31
CA ASP A 137 2.23 -5.86 6.21
C ASP A 137 2.41 -5.20 4.84
N LYS A 138 1.92 -3.95 4.67
CA LYS A 138 2.18 -3.15 3.46
C LYS A 138 3.66 -2.83 3.28
N LEU A 139 4.41 -2.57 4.36
CA LEU A 139 5.85 -2.36 4.31
C LEU A 139 6.59 -3.62 3.86
N LYS A 140 6.29 -4.79 4.46
CA LYS A 140 6.88 -6.08 4.06
C LYS A 140 6.62 -6.36 2.57
N LEU A 141 5.38 -6.18 2.13
CA LEU A 141 4.97 -6.42 0.76
C LEU A 141 5.67 -5.47 -0.22
N THR A 142 5.77 -4.18 0.12
CA THR A 142 6.48 -3.19 -0.70
C THR A 142 7.96 -3.54 -0.81
N LEU A 143 8.61 -3.98 0.28
CA LEU A 143 10.00 -4.45 0.26
C LEU A 143 10.20 -5.66 -0.64
N GLU A 144 9.30 -6.65 -0.61
CA GLU A 144 9.38 -7.80 -1.52
C GLU A 144 9.25 -7.40 -2.99
N LEU A 145 8.37 -6.44 -3.31
CA LEU A 145 8.28 -5.89 -4.67
C LEU A 145 9.55 -5.15 -5.08
N ILE A 146 10.16 -4.36 -4.18
CA ILE A 146 11.44 -3.68 -4.44
C ILE A 146 12.53 -4.71 -4.74
N LYS A 147 12.66 -5.78 -3.92
CA LYS A 147 13.65 -6.83 -4.15
C LYS A 147 13.44 -7.55 -5.49
N LEU A 148 12.19 -7.88 -5.82
CA LEU A 148 11.86 -8.48 -7.11
C LEU A 148 12.19 -7.55 -8.28
N SER A 149 12.01 -6.24 -8.12
CA SER A 149 12.33 -5.24 -9.15
C SER A 149 13.82 -5.13 -9.47
N GLN A 150 14.69 -5.53 -8.55
CA GLN A 150 16.15 -5.55 -8.73
C GLN A 150 16.65 -6.85 -9.38
N GLN A 151 15.83 -7.91 -9.37
CA GLN A 151 16.19 -9.23 -9.91
C GLN A 151 15.79 -9.41 -11.39
N ILE A 152 15.01 -8.48 -11.94
CA ILE A 152 14.47 -8.47 -13.31
C ILE A 152 15.11 -7.32 -14.11
#